data_AF-A0A377WS04-F1
#
_entry.id   AF-A0A377WS04-F1
#
_cell.length_a   1.000
_cell.length_b   1.000
_cell.length_c   1.000
_cell.angle_alpha   90.00
_cell.angle_beta   90.00
_cell.angle_gamma   90.00
#
_symmetry.space_group_name_H-M   'P 1'
#
loop_
_entity.id
_entity.type
_entity.pdbx_description
1 polymer ?
#
loop_
_entity_poly.entity_id
_entity_poly.type
_entity_poly.pdbx_seq_one_letter_code
_entity_poly.pdbx_strand_id
1 'polypeptide(L)' 'MFDELLKYNIEPVITLSHFEMPLHLVQQYGGWTNRKVVDFFVRFGRSGLRAL' A
#
# COMPACT_ATOMS: atom_id res chain seq x y z
N MET A 1 15.01 -5.38 -2.16
CA MET A 1 15.17 -3.91 -2.17
C MET A 1 15.43 -3.40 -0.75
N PHE A 2 14.51 -3.58 0.20
CA PHE A 2 14.68 -3.12 1.58
C PHE A 2 15.95 -3.66 2.25
N ASP A 3 16.23 -4.96 2.11
CA ASP A 3 17.45 -5.57 2.67
C ASP A 3 18.75 -4.90 2.17
N GLU A 4 18.79 -4.49 0.90
CA GLU A 4 19.97 -3.82 0.34
C GLU A 4 20.09 -2.38 0.87
N LEU A 5 18.99 -1.66 1.07
CA LEU A 5 19.00 -0.32 1.70
C LEU A 5 19.52 -0.41 3.14
N LEU A 6 19.01 -1.38 3.91
CA LEU A 6 19.38 -1.60 5.31
C LEU A 6 20.86 -1.98 5.46
N LYS A 7 21.41 -2.77 4.53
CA LYS A 7 22.83 -3.13 4.47
C LYS A 7 23.76 -1.90 4.39
N TYR A 8 23.31 -0.80 3.80
CA TYR A 8 24.06 0.46 3.73
C TYR A 8 23.61 1.50 4.76
N ASN A 9 22.89 1.10 5.81
CA ASN A 9 22.35 1.99 6.85
C ASN A 9 21.42 3.09 6.28
N ILE A 10 20.70 2.81 5.19
CA ILE A 10 19.71 3.71 4.62
C ILE A 10 18.33 3.31 5.16
N GLU A 11 17.68 4.21 5.88
CA GLU A 11 16.33 4.00 6.41
C GLU A 11 15.28 4.14 5.30
N PRO A 12 14.51 3.08 4.97
CA PRO A 12 13.46 3.17 3.98
C PRO A 12 12.21 3.84 4.56
N VAL A 13 11.78 4.94 3.95
CA VAL A 13 10.48 5.59 4.22
C VAL A 13 9.48 5.13 3.15
N ILE A 14 8.36 4.56 3.58
CA ILE A 14 7.42 3.89 2.67
C ILE A 14 6.10 4.65 2.60
N THR A 15 5.73 5.05 1.37
CA THR A 15 4.41 5.58 1.04
C THR A 15 3.53 4.45 0.51
N LEU A 16 2.45 4.12 1.23
CA LEU A 16 1.59 2.98 0.89
C LEU A 16 0.67 3.21 -0.33
N SER A 17 0.43 4.46 -0.72
CA SER A 17 -0.43 4.79 -1.86
C SER A 17 0.11 6.02 -2.55
N HIS A 18 0.64 5.86 -3.77
CA HIS A 18 1.16 6.94 -4.57
C HIS A 18 0.48 7.00 -5.95
N PHE A 19 -0.83 7.27 -5.91
CA PHE A 19 -1.70 7.38 -7.10
C PHE A 19 -1.81 6.12 -7.98
N GLU A 20 -1.43 4.97 -7.44
CA GLU A 20 -1.39 3.67 -8.12
C GLU A 20 -2.53 2.72 -7.69
N MET A 21 -3.73 3.26 -7.47
CA MET A 21 -4.88 2.44 -7.05
C MET A 21 -5.15 1.31 -8.08
N PRO A 22 -5.37 0.06 -7.63
CA PRO A 22 -5.76 -1.02 -8.52
C PRO A 22 -6.99 -0.66 -9.35
N LEU A 23 -6.89 -0.82 -10.68
CA LEU A 23 -7.97 -0.49 -11.63
C LEU A 23 -9.29 -1.21 -11.29
N HIS A 24 -9.20 -2.45 -10.78
CA HIS A 24 -10.36 -3.20 -10.34
C HIS A 24 -11.16 -2.48 -9.24
N LEU A 25 -10.49 -1.80 -8.30
CA LEU A 25 -11.17 -1.04 -7.25
C LEU A 25 -11.89 0.19 -7.80
N VAL A 26 -11.35 0.79 -8.84
CA VAL A 26 -12.02 1.89 -9.55
C VAL A 26 -13.25 1.38 -10.30
N GLN A 27 -13.10 0.32 -11.09
CA GLN A 27 -14.18 -0.19 -11.94
C GLN A 27 -15.33 -0.83 -11.16
N GLN A 28 -15.04 -1.59 -10.10
CA GLN A 28 -16.06 -2.33 -9.36
C GLN A 28 -16.62 -1.57 -8.16
N TYR A 29 -15.83 -0.66 -7.59
CA TYR A 29 -16.21 0.04 -6.36
C TYR A 29 -16.27 1.55 -6.53
N GLY A 30 -15.87 2.15 -7.66
CA GLY A 30 -15.81 3.62 -7.79
C GLY A 30 -14.62 4.24 -7.05
N GLY A 31 -13.62 3.43 -6.71
CA GLY A 31 -12.42 3.87 -6.00
C GLY A 31 -12.73 4.43 -4.61
N TRP A 32 -12.04 5.51 -4.24
CA TRP A 32 -12.14 6.11 -2.89
C TRP A 32 -13.53 6.64 -2.50
N THR A 33 -14.44 6.79 -3.47
CA THR A 33 -15.82 7.20 -3.17
C THR A 33 -16.60 6.12 -2.42
N ASN A 34 -16.14 4.87 -2.47
CA ASN A 34 -16.78 3.74 -1.79
C ASN A 34 -16.04 3.35 -0.51
N ARG A 35 -16.78 3.36 0.60
CA ARG A 35 -16.25 3.11 1.94
C ARG A 35 -15.61 1.73 2.08
N LYS A 36 -16.00 0.72 1.29
CA LYS A 36 -15.35 -0.61 1.31
C LYS A 36 -13.87 -0.55 0.92
N VAL A 37 -13.46 0.43 0.11
CA VAL A 37 -12.06 0.61 -0.29
C VAL A 37 -11.17 1.00 0.88
N VAL A 38 -11.72 1.64 1.91
CA VAL A 38 -11.00 1.92 3.17
C VAL A 38 -10.58 0.61 3.84
N ASP A 39 -11.48 -0.37 3.94
CA ASP A 39 -11.18 -1.67 4.55
C ASP A 39 -10.13 -2.45 3.76
N PHE A 40 -10.20 -2.41 2.43
CA PHE A 40 -9.18 -3.00 1.56
C PHE A 40 -7.82 -2.34 1.75
N PHE A 41 -7.77 -1.02 1.84
CA PHE A 41 -6.55 -0.26 2.08
C PHE A 41 -5.92 -0.57 3.45
N VAL A 42 -6.73 -0.63 4.51
CA VAL A 42 -6.26 -1.00 5.86
C VAL A 42 -5.73 -2.43 5.86
N ARG A 43 -6.41 -3.37 5.20
CA ARG A 43 -5.93 -4.76 5.06
C ARG A 43 -4.60 -4.80 4.30
N PHE A 44 -4.46 -4.04 3.22
CA PHE A 44 -3.21 -3.93 2.47
C PHE A 44 -2.07 -3.41 3.35
N GLY A 45 -2.28 -2.31 4.09
CA GLY A 45 -1.28 -1.76 5.01
C GLY A 45 -0.87 -2.74 6.11
N ARG A 46 -1.83 -3.46 6.70
CA ARG A 46 -1.55 -4.51 7.70
C ARG A 46 -0.73 -5.66 7.16
N SER A 47 -0.98 -6.08 5.92
CA SER A 47 -0.18 -7.13 5.27
C SER A 47 1.22 -6.63 4.93
N GLY A 48 1.35 -5.41 4.39
CA GLY A 48 2.63 -4.81 4.03
C GLY A 48 3.55 -4.62 5.23
N LEU A 49 3.04 -4.08 6.34
CA LEU A 49 3.80 -3.89 7.59
C LEU A 49 4.31 -5.19 8.22
N ARG A 50 3.71 -6.34 7.90
CA ARG A 50 4.16 -7.65 8.39
C ARG A 50 5.21 -8.31 7.50
N ALA A 51 5.34 -7.83 6.27
CA ALA A 51 6.24 -8.37 5.25
C ALA A 51 7.55 -7.57 5.14
N LEU A 52 7.63 -6.45 5.85
CA LEU A 52 8.81 -5.61 6.05
C LEU A 52 9.47 -5.98 7.38
#